data_AF-A0A1Y6CMA2-F1
#
_entry.id   AF-A0A1Y6CMA2-F1
#
_cell.length_a   1.000
_cell.length_b   1.000
_cell.length_c   1.000
_cell.angle_alpha   90.00
_cell.angle_beta   90.00
_cell.angle_gamma   90.00
#
_symmetry.space_group_name_H-M   'P 1'
#
loop_
_entity.id
_entity.type
_entity.pdbx_description
1 polymer ?
#
loop_
_entity_poly.entity_id
_entity_poly.type
_entity_poly.pdbx_seq_one_letter_code
_entity_poly.pdbx_strand_id
1 'polypeptide(L)' 'MLGWALAFFIIALIAAALGFGGIAGAAVGIAKIIFFVALVLLALSLIAGLFRGRP' A
#
# COMPACT_ATOMS: atom_id res chain seq x y z
N MET A 1 25.32 16.79 5.93
CA MET A 1 24.28 15.81 5.54
C MET A 1 22.94 16.06 6.24
N LEU A 2 22.91 16.23 7.57
CA LEU A 2 21.68 16.53 8.32
C LEU A 2 20.90 17.77 7.82
N GLY A 3 21.58 18.85 7.42
CA GLY A 3 20.91 20.04 6.86
C GLY A 3 20.17 19.76 5.55
N TRP A 4 20.72 18.91 4.67
CA TRP A 4 20.06 18.50 3.43
C TRP A 4 18.85 17.60 3.71
N ALA A 5 18.98 16.64 4.62
CA ALA A 5 17.86 15.78 5.02
C ALA A 5 16.68 16.59 5.61
N LEU A 6 16.98 17.61 6.42
CA LEU A 6 15.97 18.49 7.00
C LEU A 6 15.27 19.36 5.94
N ALA A 7 16.03 19.86 4.95
CA ALA A 7 15.45 20.60 3.83
C ALA A 7 14.50 19.72 3.00
N PHE A 8 14.90 18.49 2.66
CA PHE A 8 14.04 17.54 1.95
C PHE A 8 12.79 17.15 2.75
N PHE A 9 12.93 17.02 4.07
CA PHE A 9 11.81 16.72 4.96
C PHE A 9 10.74 17.83 4.95
N ILE A 10 11.17 19.09 5.01
CA ILE A 10 10.26 20.24 4.95
C ILE A 10 9.57 20.31 3.58
N ILE A 11 10.32 20.10 2.50
CA ILE A 11 9.76 20.07 1.13
C ILE A 11 8.70 18.96 1.00
N ALA A 12 8.97 17.78 1.55
CA ALA A 12 8.03 16.66 1.54
C ALA A 12 6.73 16.98 2.30
N LEU A 13 6.81 17.65 3.45
CA LEU A 13 5.62 18.07 4.22
C LEU A 13 4.79 19.11 3.48
N ILE A 14 5.45 20.12 2.88
CA ILE A 14 4.77 21.16 2.10
C ILE A 14 4.09 20.53 0.89
N ALA A 15 4.79 19.65 0.16
CA ALA A 15 4.20 18.92 -0.95
C ALA A 15 3.01 18.06 -0.50
N ALA A 16 3.15 17.34 0.62
CA ALA A 16 2.08 16.54 1.21
C ALA A 16 0.82 17.38 1.49
N ALA A 17 0.99 18.56 2.08
CA ALA A 17 -0.10 19.48 2.41
C ALA A 17 -0.73 20.17 1.18
N LEU A 18 0.06 20.50 0.15
CA LEU A 18 -0.38 21.30 -0.99
C LEU A 18 -1.15 20.52 -2.07
N GLY A 19 -1.09 19.19 -2.12
CA GLY A 19 -1.79 18.52 -3.23
C GLY A 19 -1.59 17.02 -3.39
N PHE A 20 -0.75 16.37 -2.59
CA PHE A 20 -0.59 14.92 -2.67
C PHE A 20 -1.87 14.14 -2.33
N GLY A 21 -2.90 14.77 -1.74
CA GLY A 21 -4.19 14.14 -1.46
C GLY A 21 -4.88 13.54 -2.69
N GLY A 22 -4.77 14.17 -3.86
CA GLY A 22 -5.39 13.65 -5.10
C GLY A 22 -4.71 12.39 -5.64
N ILE A 23 -3.37 12.38 -5.65
CA ILE A 23 -2.56 11.23 -6.08
C ILE A 23 -2.65 10.11 -5.04
N ALA A 24 -2.65 10.46 -3.75
CA ALA A 24 -2.88 9.52 -2.66
C ALA A 24 -4.27 8.87 -2.79
N GLY A 25 -5.31 9.62 -3.16
CA GLY A 25 -6.65 9.09 -3.41
C GLY A 25 -6.68 8.07 -4.57
N ALA A 26 -6.05 8.39 -5.71
CA ALA A 26 -5.95 7.48 -6.84
C ALA A 26 -5.16 6.20 -6.49
N ALA A 27 -4.03 6.35 -5.80
CA ALA A 27 -3.22 5.24 -5.32
C ALA A 27 -3.99 4.35 -4.32
N VAL A 28 -4.75 4.95 -3.41
CA VAL A 28 -5.63 4.24 -2.46
C VAL A 28 -6.70 3.44 -3.20
N GLY A 29 -7.27 3.97 -4.28
CA GLY A 29 -8.22 3.24 -5.13
C GLY A 29 -7.62 1.96 -5.71
N ILE A 30 -6.44 2.06 -6.31
CA ILE A 30 -5.72 0.91 -6.89
C ILE A 30 -5.30 -0.08 -5.80
N ALA A 31 -4.80 0.42 -4.66
CA ALA A 31 -4.39 -0.40 -3.53
C ALA A 31 -5.55 -1.24 -2.97
N LYS A 32 -6.76 -0.68 -2.90
CA LYS A 32 -7.96 -1.43 -2.48
C LYS A 32 -8.23 -2.62 -3.40
N ILE A 33 -8.15 -2.42 -4.72
CA ILE A 33 -8.39 -3.49 -5.70
C ILE A 33 -7.39 -4.63 -5.49
N ILE A 34 -6.10 -4.31 -5.41
CA ILE A 34 -5.04 -5.30 -5.18
C ILE A 34 -5.23 -6.01 -3.84
N PHE A 35 -5.57 -5.28 -2.78
CA PHE A 35 -5.83 -5.85 -1.46
C PHE A 35 -6.96 -6.88 -1.49
N PHE A 36 -8.09 -6.56 -2.14
CA PHE A 36 -9.19 -7.51 -2.27
C PHE A 36 -8.81 -8.74 -3.10
N VAL A 37 -8.09 -8.57 -4.20
CA VAL A 37 -7.59 -9.69 -5.02
C VAL A 37 -6.67 -10.59 -4.17
N ALA A 38 -5.73 -9.99 -3.43
CA ALA A 38 -4.85 -10.72 -2.52
C ALA A 38 -5.63 -11.46 -1.44
N LEU A 39 -6.69 -10.86 -0.89
CA LEU A 39 -7.55 -11.47 0.13
C LEU A 39 -8.31 -12.69 -0.42
N VAL A 40 -8.85 -12.58 -1.64
CA VAL A 40 -9.49 -13.71 -2.32
C VAL A 40 -8.48 -14.83 -2.58
N LEU A 41 -7.31 -14.51 -3.14
CA LEU A 41 -6.25 -15.49 -3.38
C LEU A 41 -5.75 -16.13 -2.09
N LEU A 42 -5.61 -15.34 -1.02
CA LEU A 42 -5.23 -15.82 0.30
C LEU A 42 -6.29 -16.80 0.83
N ALA A 43 -7.57 -16.43 0.77
CA ALA A 43 -8.67 -17.30 1.17
C ALA A 43 -8.67 -18.61 0.36
N LEU A 44 -8.52 -18.52 -0.96
CA LEU A 44 -8.41 -19.69 -1.83
C LEU A 44 -7.20 -20.56 -1.49
N SER A 45 -6.04 -19.96 -1.21
CA SER A 45 -4.82 -20.68 -0.82
C SER A 45 -4.96 -21.36 0.54
N LEU A 46 -5.65 -20.72 1.48
CA LEU A 46 -5.90 -21.25 2.82
C LEU A 46 -6.86 -22.44 2.75
N ILE A 47 -7.93 -22.29 1.97
CA ILE A 47 -8.89 -23.36 1.69
C ILE A 47 -8.20 -24.52 0.96
N ALA A 48 -7.44 -24.24 -0.09
CA ALA A 48 -6.70 -25.25 -0.84
C ALA A 48 -5.63 -25.95 0.02
N GLY A 49 -4.97 -25.22 0.92
CA GLY A 49 -3.99 -25.76 1.87
C GLY A 49 -4.64 -26.63 2.95
N LEU A 50 -5.84 -26.25 3.41
CA LEU A 50 -6.62 -27.04 4.36
C LEU A 50 -7.17 -28.33 3.72
N PHE A 51 -7.61 -28.27 2.46
CA PHE A 51 -8.07 -29.44 1.70
C PHE A 51 -6.93 -30.33 1.19
N ARG A 52 -5.75 -29.78 0.91
CA ARG A 52 -4.52 -30.56 0.65
C ARG A 52 -3.91 -31.14 1.93
N GLY A 53 -4.75 -31.45 2.92
CA GLY A 53 -4.41 -32.26 4.07
C GLY A 53 -3.38 -33.32 3.68
N ARG A 54 -2.17 -33.08 4.17
CA ARG A 54 -0.95 -33.87 4.15
C ARG A 54 -1.18 -35.36 3.82
N PRO A 55 -0.45 -35.97 2.88
CA PRO A 55 0.19 -37.25 3.18
C PRO A 55 1.30 -37.04 4.23
#